data_AF-A0A956Y815-F1
#
_entry.id   AF-A0A956Y815-F1
#
_cell.length_a   1.000
_cell.length_b   1.000
_cell.length_c   1.000
_cell.angle_alpha   90.00
_cell.angle_beta   90.00
_cell.angle_gamma   90.00
#
_symmetry.space_group_name_H-M   'P 1'
#
loop_
_entity.id
_entity.type
_entity.pdbx_description
1 polymer ?
#
loop_
_entity_poly.entity_id
_entity_poly.type
_entity_poly.pdbx_seq_one_letter_code
_entity_poly.pdbx_strand_id
1 'polypeptide(L)'
;IFVGLNIATNGEWWRQAILANINKFDPLQAFGLAKLWLQLHFALIIPAVLFALYELFIGRLSLYSVWLMAATVLGALGAGTWGAGDSYYGTSIAAMCIAAGIALSSLFGPDDTLPASIYVQRFGALFQPIWTVVKTSAAVLVPTLFVIYGISTFKMPTEGALFGTIANTFGLQPNVRGRHFDTASYNVVGYANIGHFTTQADIEAGNQIVELIRATDGPVISEDAGFVLAAGRRVITNPTQLRNLSLNNTDENPIWDGTELIRMVENKQVALIILRASFFPTPFLEAVLENYTPDEAIEMNGFTYQFWRPQPD
;
A
#
# COMPACT_ATOMS: atom_id res chain seq x y z
N ILE A 1 0.22 -23.24 8.99
CA ILE A 1 1.23 -22.17 9.19
C ILE A 1 0.78 -21.20 10.29
N PHE A 2 -0.30 -20.44 10.10
CA PHE A 2 -0.74 -19.40 11.05
C PHE A 2 -1.04 -19.90 12.47
N VAL A 3 -1.72 -21.04 12.62
CA VAL A 3 -1.93 -21.67 13.94
C VAL A 3 -0.61 -21.99 14.63
N GLY A 4 0.37 -22.51 13.88
CA GLY A 4 1.71 -22.81 14.41
C GLY A 4 2.47 -21.57 14.85
N LEU A 5 2.39 -20.47 14.08
CA LEU A 5 2.95 -19.18 14.48
C LEU A 5 2.31 -18.68 15.78
N ASN A 6 0.99 -18.74 15.87
CA ASN A 6 0.28 -18.28 17.06
C ASN A 6 0.68 -19.05 18.32
N ILE A 7 0.79 -20.38 18.21
CA ILE A 7 1.25 -21.23 19.31
C ILE A 7 2.71 -20.90 19.67
N ALA A 8 3.59 -20.82 18.67
CA ALA A 8 5.02 -20.56 18.88
C ALA A 8 5.30 -19.20 19.54
N THR A 9 4.41 -18.23 19.38
CA THR A 9 4.53 -16.90 19.96
C THR A 9 3.59 -16.69 21.16
N ASN A 10 3.00 -17.74 21.72
CA ASN A 10 2.04 -17.64 22.85
C ASN A 10 0.91 -16.62 22.61
N GLY A 11 0.35 -16.57 21.40
CA GLY A 11 -0.74 -15.65 21.06
C GLY A 11 -0.31 -14.30 20.49
N GLU A 12 0.98 -13.92 20.58
CA GLU A 12 1.46 -12.62 20.09
C GLU A 12 1.23 -12.44 18.59
N TRP A 13 1.43 -13.48 17.78
CA TRP A 13 1.15 -13.40 16.36
C TRP A 13 -0.31 -13.01 16.09
N TRP A 14 -1.29 -13.63 16.76
CA TRP A 14 -2.70 -13.26 16.60
C TRP A 14 -2.98 -11.84 17.09
N ARG A 15 -2.48 -11.49 18.29
CA ARG A 15 -2.66 -10.16 18.86
C ARG A 15 -2.10 -9.08 17.93
N GLN A 16 -0.88 -9.24 17.45
CA GLN A 16 -0.19 -8.25 16.65
C GLN A 16 -0.65 -8.24 15.18
N ALA A 17 -0.85 -9.40 14.56
CA ALA A 17 -1.20 -9.47 13.14
C ALA A 17 -2.71 -9.31 12.90
N ILE A 18 -3.56 -9.79 13.81
CA ILE A 18 -5.02 -9.81 13.62
C ILE A 18 -5.70 -8.75 14.46
N LEU A 19 -5.60 -8.83 15.81
CA LEU A 19 -6.38 -7.95 16.69
C LEU A 19 -6.02 -6.47 16.54
N ALA A 20 -4.74 -6.15 16.34
CA ALA A 20 -4.32 -4.78 16.04
C ALA A 20 -4.88 -4.25 14.71
N ASN A 21 -5.20 -5.12 13.74
CA ASN A 21 -5.64 -4.70 12.41
C ASN A 21 -7.17 -4.73 12.23
N ILE A 22 -7.94 -4.93 13.31
CA ILE A 22 -9.42 -4.84 13.29
C ILE A 22 -9.82 -3.36 13.34
N ASN A 23 -9.47 -2.62 12.30
CA ASN A 23 -9.77 -1.20 12.21
C ASN A 23 -11.19 -0.99 11.68
N LYS A 24 -11.79 0.14 12.08
CA LYS A 24 -13.08 0.57 11.53
C LYS A 24 -12.99 0.69 10.01
N PHE A 25 -13.96 0.10 9.32
CA PHE A 25 -14.06 0.19 7.87
C PHE A 25 -14.54 1.59 7.44
N ASP A 26 -13.84 2.19 6.49
CA ASP A 26 -14.20 3.41 5.80
C ASP A 26 -14.68 3.10 4.36
N PRO A 27 -16.00 3.16 4.11
CA PRO A 27 -16.56 2.97 2.78
C PRO A 27 -16.07 3.96 1.72
N LEU A 28 -15.73 5.19 2.11
CA LEU A 28 -15.26 6.21 1.16
C LEU A 28 -13.86 5.86 0.66
N GLN A 29 -12.97 5.43 1.55
CA GLN A 29 -11.66 4.91 1.18
C GLN A 29 -11.78 3.68 0.27
N ALA A 30 -12.60 2.69 0.65
CA ALA A 30 -12.79 1.48 -0.14
C ALA A 30 -13.29 1.78 -1.56
N PHE A 31 -14.32 2.63 -1.67
CA PHE A 31 -14.89 3.02 -2.95
C PHE A 31 -13.91 3.85 -3.79
N GLY A 32 -13.20 4.79 -3.15
CA GLY A 32 -12.17 5.59 -3.80
C GLY A 32 -11.07 4.73 -4.42
N LEU A 33 -10.55 3.76 -3.66
CA LEU A 33 -9.53 2.83 -4.13
C LEU A 33 -10.04 1.86 -5.20
N ALA A 34 -11.28 1.37 -5.07
CA ALA A 34 -11.90 0.53 -6.11
C ALA A 34 -12.07 1.29 -7.43
N LYS A 35 -12.54 2.54 -7.36
CA LYS A 35 -12.67 3.42 -8.52
C LYS A 35 -11.31 3.69 -9.15
N LEU A 36 -10.29 3.97 -8.33
CA LEU A 36 -8.93 4.21 -8.80
C LEU A 36 -8.37 2.95 -9.49
N TRP A 37 -8.51 1.77 -8.89
CA TRP A 37 -8.10 0.51 -9.49
C TRP A 37 -8.77 0.29 -10.86
N LEU A 38 -10.07 0.52 -10.96
CA LEU A 38 -10.79 0.46 -12.25
C LEU A 38 -10.21 1.46 -13.26
N GLN A 39 -9.98 2.71 -12.85
CA GLN A 39 -9.46 3.77 -13.72
C GLN A 39 -8.04 3.49 -14.22
N LEU A 40 -7.15 2.97 -13.37
CA LEU A 40 -5.76 2.70 -13.73
C LEU A 40 -5.61 1.44 -14.58
N HIS A 41 -6.49 0.45 -14.38
CA HIS A 41 -6.30 -0.88 -14.95
C HIS A 41 -7.35 -1.29 -15.99
N PHE A 42 -8.29 -0.40 -16.36
CA PHE A 42 -9.40 -0.72 -17.27
C PHE A 42 -8.97 -1.45 -18.55
N ALA A 43 -7.84 -1.06 -19.14
CA ALA A 43 -7.33 -1.63 -20.39
C ALA A 43 -7.06 -3.14 -20.30
N LEU A 44 -6.69 -3.65 -19.12
CA LEU A 44 -6.50 -5.08 -18.88
C LEU A 44 -7.69 -5.72 -18.13
N ILE A 45 -8.47 -4.95 -17.38
CA ILE A 45 -9.71 -5.45 -16.75
C ILE A 45 -10.68 -5.91 -17.81
N ILE A 46 -10.88 -5.16 -18.91
CA ILE A 46 -11.83 -5.52 -19.96
C ILE A 46 -11.54 -6.91 -20.53
N PRO A 47 -10.34 -7.22 -21.09
CA PRO A 47 -10.06 -8.56 -21.60
C PRO A 47 -10.09 -9.64 -20.51
N ALA A 48 -9.64 -9.34 -19.28
CA ALA A 48 -9.67 -10.31 -18.18
C ALA A 48 -11.11 -10.68 -17.75
N VAL A 49 -12.02 -9.69 -17.68
CA VAL A 49 -13.43 -9.94 -17.36
C VAL A 49 -14.14 -10.64 -18.51
N LEU A 50 -13.87 -10.25 -19.76
CA LEU A 50 -14.41 -10.96 -20.93
C LEU A 50 -13.96 -12.43 -20.95
N PHE A 51 -12.71 -12.71 -20.56
CA PHE A 51 -12.20 -14.07 -20.39
C PHE A 51 -12.98 -14.84 -19.31
N ALA A 52 -13.14 -14.24 -18.12
CA ALA A 52 -13.88 -14.86 -17.02
C ALA A 52 -15.35 -15.13 -17.39
N LEU A 53 -16.00 -14.20 -18.08
CA LEU A 53 -17.37 -14.37 -18.59
C LEU A 53 -17.44 -15.46 -19.66
N TYR A 54 -16.48 -15.49 -20.58
CA TYR A 54 -16.36 -16.57 -21.56
C TYR A 54 -16.23 -17.93 -20.86
N GLU A 55 -15.36 -18.06 -19.87
CA GLU A 55 -15.19 -19.33 -19.14
C GLU A 55 -16.42 -19.72 -18.31
N LEU A 56 -17.16 -18.74 -17.80
CA LEU A 56 -18.37 -18.97 -17.01
C LEU A 56 -19.54 -19.50 -17.85
N PHE A 57 -19.73 -18.96 -19.06
CA PHE A 57 -20.89 -19.29 -19.89
C PHE A 57 -20.56 -20.26 -21.02
N ILE A 58 -19.36 -20.20 -21.59
CA ILE A 58 -19.01 -20.86 -22.85
C ILE A 58 -17.98 -21.97 -22.62
N GLY A 59 -16.91 -21.65 -21.88
CA GLY A 59 -15.76 -22.50 -21.66
C GLY A 59 -15.83 -23.32 -20.37
N ARG A 60 -14.66 -23.76 -19.91
CA ARG A 60 -14.48 -24.34 -18.58
C ARG A 60 -13.92 -23.28 -17.65
N LEU A 61 -14.49 -23.14 -16.47
CA LEU A 61 -14.01 -22.21 -15.46
C LEU A 61 -12.61 -22.59 -15.00
N SER A 62 -11.64 -21.71 -15.23
CA SER A 62 -10.26 -21.89 -14.76
C SER A 62 -10.07 -21.34 -13.35
N LEU A 63 -9.00 -21.82 -12.70
CA LEU A 63 -8.56 -21.29 -11.42
C LEU A 63 -8.16 -19.81 -11.52
N TYR A 64 -7.72 -19.33 -12.70
CA TYR A 64 -7.34 -17.92 -12.90
C TYR A 64 -8.56 -17.00 -12.84
N SER A 65 -9.68 -17.37 -13.45
CA SER A 65 -10.92 -16.60 -13.38
C SER A 65 -11.48 -16.56 -11.96
N VAL A 66 -11.47 -17.70 -11.25
CA VAL A 66 -11.88 -17.76 -9.84
C VAL A 66 -10.97 -16.89 -8.97
N TRP A 67 -9.65 -16.98 -9.18
CA TRP A 67 -8.67 -16.20 -8.45
C TRP A 67 -8.81 -14.70 -8.70
N LEU A 68 -9.01 -14.27 -9.95
CA LEU A 68 -9.27 -12.88 -10.29
C LEU A 68 -10.49 -12.33 -9.55
N MET A 69 -11.62 -13.04 -9.60
CA MET A 69 -12.86 -12.60 -8.94
C MET A 69 -12.71 -12.56 -7.43
N ALA A 70 -12.16 -13.63 -6.83
CA ALA A 70 -11.95 -13.70 -5.39
C ALA A 70 -10.98 -12.62 -4.90
N ALA A 71 -9.83 -12.44 -5.56
CA ALA A 71 -8.84 -11.44 -5.20
C ALA A 71 -9.38 -10.01 -5.34
N THR A 72 -10.17 -9.74 -6.39
CA THR A 72 -10.78 -8.42 -6.60
C THR A 72 -11.80 -8.10 -5.50
N VAL A 73 -12.70 -9.04 -5.20
CA VAL A 73 -13.74 -8.84 -4.17
C VAL A 73 -13.12 -8.71 -2.78
N LEU A 74 -12.23 -9.63 -2.40
CA LEU A 74 -11.59 -9.59 -1.08
C LEU A 74 -10.65 -8.38 -0.93
N GLY A 75 -9.93 -8.01 -1.99
CA GLY A 75 -9.10 -6.80 -2.01
C GLY A 75 -9.94 -5.54 -1.79
N ALA A 76 -11.07 -5.41 -2.51
CA ALA A 76 -11.97 -4.28 -2.35
C ALA A 76 -12.60 -4.19 -0.95
N LEU A 77 -12.97 -5.32 -0.36
CA LEU A 77 -13.49 -5.37 1.01
C LEU A 77 -12.43 -5.08 2.06
N GLY A 78 -11.16 -5.41 1.81
CA GLY A 78 -10.05 -5.12 2.74
C GLY A 78 -9.50 -3.70 2.64
N ALA A 79 -9.59 -3.07 1.46
CA ALA A 79 -8.96 -1.79 1.15
C ALA A 79 -9.51 -0.59 1.95
N GLY A 80 -10.68 -0.71 2.58
CA GLY A 80 -11.29 0.35 3.38
C GLY A 80 -10.83 0.43 4.83
N THR A 81 -9.89 -0.40 5.27
CA THR A 81 -9.43 -0.39 6.66
C THR A 81 -8.25 0.57 6.87
N TRP A 82 -8.07 1.07 8.09
CA TRP A 82 -6.89 1.90 8.41
C TRP A 82 -5.60 1.11 8.18
N GLY A 83 -4.63 1.75 7.53
CA GLY A 83 -3.39 1.11 7.08
C GLY A 83 -3.52 0.31 5.77
N ALA A 84 -4.74 0.09 5.28
CA ALA A 84 -4.95 -0.49 3.96
C ALA A 84 -4.76 0.56 2.85
N GLY A 85 -4.47 0.06 1.66
CA GLY A 85 -4.20 0.92 0.49
C GLY A 85 -4.33 0.17 -0.82
N ASP A 86 -3.83 0.77 -1.89
CA ASP A 86 -3.86 0.21 -3.25
C ASP A 86 -3.13 -1.14 -3.37
N SER A 87 -2.18 -1.43 -2.47
CA SER A 87 -1.51 -2.72 -2.36
C SER A 87 -2.46 -3.91 -2.16
N TYR A 88 -3.66 -3.69 -1.63
CA TYR A 88 -4.69 -4.73 -1.46
C TYR A 88 -5.22 -5.25 -2.81
N TYR A 89 -5.02 -4.50 -3.89
CA TYR A 89 -5.30 -4.92 -5.26
C TYR A 89 -4.11 -5.61 -5.93
N GLY A 90 -2.94 -5.76 -5.27
CA GLY A 90 -1.76 -6.38 -5.89
C GLY A 90 -2.04 -7.79 -6.44
N THR A 91 -2.77 -8.60 -5.68
CA THR A 91 -3.19 -9.95 -6.10
C THR A 91 -4.18 -9.91 -7.27
N SER A 92 -5.14 -8.97 -7.27
CA SER A 92 -6.10 -8.85 -8.38
C SER A 92 -5.44 -8.32 -9.64
N ILE A 93 -4.47 -7.42 -9.54
CA ILE A 93 -3.65 -6.93 -10.66
C ILE A 93 -2.87 -8.09 -11.28
N ALA A 94 -2.22 -8.93 -10.46
CA ALA A 94 -1.50 -10.10 -10.96
C ALA A 94 -2.43 -11.09 -11.70
N ALA A 95 -3.57 -11.43 -11.08
CA ALA A 95 -4.57 -12.31 -11.69
C ALA A 95 -5.15 -11.71 -12.98
N MET A 96 -5.39 -10.40 -13.01
CA MET A 96 -5.86 -9.66 -14.18
C MET A 96 -4.84 -9.71 -15.32
N CYS A 97 -3.56 -9.46 -15.05
CA CYS A 97 -2.52 -9.55 -16.08
C CYS A 97 -2.44 -10.95 -16.70
N ILE A 98 -2.56 -12.01 -15.90
CA ILE A 98 -2.57 -13.40 -16.39
C ILE A 98 -3.83 -13.67 -17.22
N ALA A 99 -5.02 -13.37 -16.69
CA ALA A 99 -6.28 -13.60 -17.38
C ALA A 99 -6.38 -12.81 -18.70
N ALA A 100 -5.99 -11.53 -18.68
CA ALA A 100 -5.90 -10.70 -19.88
C ALA A 100 -4.90 -11.28 -20.88
N GLY A 101 -3.71 -11.69 -20.44
CA GLY A 101 -2.69 -12.30 -21.30
C GLY A 101 -3.19 -13.57 -21.99
N ILE A 102 -3.87 -14.45 -21.25
CA ILE A 102 -4.48 -15.67 -21.81
C ILE A 102 -5.54 -15.29 -22.85
N ALA A 103 -6.46 -14.39 -22.52
CA ALA A 103 -7.49 -13.95 -23.47
C ALA A 103 -6.89 -13.34 -24.74
N LEU A 104 -5.95 -12.41 -24.61
CA LEU A 104 -5.35 -11.71 -25.76
C LEU A 104 -4.49 -12.65 -26.60
N SER A 105 -3.81 -13.64 -25.98
CA SER A 105 -3.03 -14.65 -26.71
C SER A 105 -3.90 -15.51 -27.63
N SER A 106 -5.16 -15.77 -27.25
CA SER A 106 -6.10 -16.56 -28.05
C SER A 106 -6.40 -15.93 -29.42
N LEU A 107 -6.24 -14.60 -29.54
CA LEU A 107 -6.47 -13.88 -30.80
C LEU A 107 -5.40 -14.17 -31.86
N PHE A 108 -4.23 -14.66 -31.45
CA PHE A 108 -3.13 -15.04 -32.34
C PHE A 108 -3.12 -16.53 -32.70
N GLY A 109 -4.10 -17.30 -32.23
CA GLY A 109 -4.22 -18.72 -32.57
C GLY A 109 -4.52 -18.92 -34.07
N PRO A 110 -4.10 -20.06 -34.66
CA PRO A 110 -4.30 -20.35 -36.08
C PRO A 110 -5.77 -20.62 -36.45
N ASP A 111 -6.62 -20.97 -35.48
CA ASP A 111 -8.01 -21.35 -35.73
C ASP A 111 -8.93 -20.12 -35.77
N ASP A 112 -9.57 -19.87 -36.92
CA ASP A 112 -10.54 -18.78 -37.09
C ASP A 112 -11.96 -19.15 -36.64
N THR A 113 -12.16 -20.36 -36.14
CA THR A 113 -13.45 -20.82 -35.65
C THR A 113 -13.66 -20.42 -34.20
N LEU A 114 -14.90 -20.03 -33.88
CA LEU A 114 -15.30 -19.82 -32.49
C LEU A 114 -15.20 -21.15 -31.70
N PRO A 115 -14.78 -21.12 -30.42
CA PRO A 115 -14.71 -22.31 -29.58
C PRO A 115 -16.05 -23.05 -29.50
N ALA A 116 -16.03 -24.37 -29.57
CA ALA A 116 -17.24 -25.18 -29.57
C ALA A 116 -18.00 -25.07 -28.22
N SER A 117 -19.20 -24.50 -28.23
CA SER A 117 -20.11 -24.44 -27.09
C SER A 117 -21.57 -24.44 -27.53
N ILE A 118 -22.50 -24.68 -26.59
CA ILE A 118 -23.94 -24.60 -26.86
C ILE A 118 -24.37 -23.21 -27.33
N TYR A 119 -23.69 -22.15 -26.89
CA TYR A 119 -23.96 -20.77 -27.29
C TYR A 119 -23.44 -20.49 -28.69
N VAL A 120 -22.25 -21.00 -29.04
CA VAL A 120 -21.69 -20.88 -30.40
C VAL A 120 -22.49 -21.72 -31.39
N GLN A 121 -23.02 -22.87 -30.99
CA GLN A 121 -23.94 -23.64 -31.83
C GLN A 121 -25.25 -22.89 -32.13
N ARG A 122 -25.78 -22.13 -31.16
CA ARG A 122 -27.05 -21.39 -31.32
C ARG A 122 -26.90 -20.00 -31.94
N PHE A 123 -25.80 -19.32 -31.65
CA PHE A 123 -25.60 -17.90 -31.99
C PHE A 123 -24.27 -17.64 -32.72
N GLY A 124 -23.48 -18.66 -33.04
CA GLY A 124 -22.15 -18.50 -33.64
C GLY A 124 -22.15 -17.73 -34.94
N ALA A 125 -23.18 -17.88 -35.78
CA ALA A 125 -23.32 -17.12 -37.03
C ALA A 125 -23.40 -15.59 -36.79
N LEU A 126 -23.93 -15.14 -35.65
CA LEU A 126 -23.99 -13.73 -35.27
C LEU A 126 -22.61 -13.20 -34.82
N PHE A 127 -21.83 -14.04 -34.14
CA PHE A 127 -20.55 -13.65 -33.54
C PHE A 127 -19.34 -13.86 -34.45
N GLN A 128 -19.44 -14.76 -35.44
CA GLN A 128 -18.34 -15.12 -36.33
C GLN A 128 -17.74 -13.91 -37.08
N PRO A 129 -18.53 -12.97 -37.67
CA PRO A 129 -17.96 -11.80 -38.34
C PRO A 129 -17.17 -10.90 -37.39
N ILE A 130 -17.68 -10.70 -36.17
CA ILE A 130 -17.03 -9.89 -35.14
C ILE A 130 -15.71 -10.56 -34.72
N TRP A 131 -15.73 -11.87 -34.51
CA TRP A 131 -14.55 -12.65 -34.13
C TRP A 131 -13.43 -12.53 -35.18
N THR A 132 -13.77 -12.69 -36.47
CA THR A 132 -12.80 -12.52 -37.56
C THR A 132 -12.19 -11.13 -37.59
N VAL A 133 -13.00 -10.08 -37.42
CA VAL A 133 -12.49 -8.69 -37.37
C VAL A 133 -11.56 -8.47 -36.18
N VAL A 134 -11.93 -8.97 -35.00
CA VAL A 134 -11.11 -8.84 -33.78
C VAL A 134 -9.78 -9.57 -33.94
N LYS A 135 -9.78 -10.81 -34.44
CA LYS A 135 -8.53 -11.56 -34.71
C LYS A 135 -7.64 -10.88 -35.75
N THR A 136 -8.23 -10.43 -36.86
CA THR A 136 -7.48 -9.73 -37.92
C THR A 136 -6.86 -8.43 -37.40
N SER A 137 -7.53 -7.77 -36.45
CA SER A 137 -7.05 -6.53 -35.83
C SER A 137 -6.12 -6.75 -34.62
N ALA A 138 -5.90 -7.99 -34.19
CA ALA A 138 -5.20 -8.30 -32.95
C ALA A 138 -3.76 -7.75 -32.90
N ALA A 139 -3.06 -7.77 -34.03
CA ALA A 139 -1.69 -7.25 -34.15
C ALA A 139 -1.59 -5.74 -33.83
N VAL A 140 -2.69 -4.99 -33.93
CA VAL A 140 -2.76 -3.57 -33.56
C VAL A 140 -3.44 -3.38 -32.22
N LEU A 141 -4.57 -4.06 -31.99
CA LEU A 141 -5.37 -3.93 -30.77
C LEU A 141 -4.58 -4.32 -29.52
N VAL A 142 -3.88 -5.46 -29.56
CA VAL A 142 -3.18 -5.97 -28.37
C VAL A 142 -2.05 -5.03 -27.93
N PRO A 143 -1.10 -4.62 -28.80
CA PRO A 143 -0.10 -3.64 -28.41
C PRO A 143 -0.71 -2.31 -27.94
N THR A 144 -1.77 -1.84 -28.59
CA THR A 144 -2.46 -0.60 -28.20
C THR A 144 -3.01 -0.68 -26.78
N LEU A 145 -3.64 -1.81 -26.40
CA LEU A 145 -4.11 -2.01 -25.02
C LEU A 145 -2.98 -1.95 -24.00
N PHE A 146 -1.82 -2.55 -24.30
CA PHE A 146 -0.66 -2.47 -23.42
C PHE A 146 -0.05 -1.07 -23.34
N VAL A 147 -0.05 -0.30 -24.42
CA VAL A 147 0.37 1.11 -24.41
C VAL A 147 -0.58 1.94 -23.55
N ILE A 148 -1.90 1.77 -23.71
CA ILE A 148 -2.90 2.44 -22.87
C ILE A 148 -2.68 2.08 -21.40
N TYR A 149 -2.52 0.79 -21.09
CA TYR A 149 -2.25 0.34 -19.72
C TYR A 149 -0.97 0.95 -19.14
N GLY A 150 0.10 0.99 -19.93
CA GLY A 150 1.37 1.61 -19.54
C GLY A 150 1.21 3.10 -19.22
N ILE A 151 0.44 3.85 -20.02
CA ILE A 151 0.13 5.25 -19.77
C ILE A 151 -0.73 5.41 -18.51
N SER A 152 -1.78 4.58 -18.36
CA SER A 152 -2.71 4.64 -17.23
C SER A 152 -2.04 4.34 -15.88
N THR A 153 -0.94 3.58 -15.88
CA THR A 153 -0.20 3.23 -14.66
C THR A 153 1.15 3.95 -14.55
N PHE A 154 1.38 4.94 -15.42
CA PHE A 154 2.67 5.62 -15.54
C PHE A 154 2.99 6.47 -14.32
N LYS A 155 4.22 6.29 -13.83
CA LYS A 155 4.76 6.95 -12.65
C LYS A 155 6.23 7.23 -12.87
N MET A 156 6.69 8.45 -12.61
CA MET A 156 8.11 8.77 -12.69
C MET A 156 8.50 9.99 -11.85
N PRO A 157 9.76 10.08 -11.40
CA PRO A 157 10.35 11.34 -10.94
C PRO A 157 10.28 12.40 -12.07
N THR A 158 10.12 13.68 -11.73
CA THR A 158 10.13 14.78 -12.70
C THR A 158 11.44 15.57 -12.71
N GLU A 159 12.41 15.17 -11.89
CA GLU A 159 13.72 15.83 -11.74
C GLU A 159 14.87 14.81 -11.82
N GLY A 160 16.10 15.31 -11.83
CA GLY A 160 17.33 14.51 -11.93
C GLY A 160 17.85 14.39 -13.36
N ALA A 161 19.10 13.92 -13.49
CA ALA A 161 19.85 13.96 -14.75
C ALA A 161 19.17 13.21 -15.91
N LEU A 162 18.49 12.09 -15.63
CA LEU A 162 17.78 11.30 -16.64
C LEU A 162 16.29 11.69 -16.71
N PHE A 163 15.59 11.62 -15.59
CA PHE A 163 14.14 11.79 -15.55
C PHE A 163 13.68 13.22 -15.81
N GLY A 164 14.48 14.23 -15.44
CA GLY A 164 14.18 15.64 -15.74
C GLY A 164 14.13 15.92 -17.24
N THR A 165 15.05 15.36 -18.03
CA THR A 165 15.03 15.49 -19.50
C THR A 165 13.79 14.83 -20.09
N ILE A 166 13.43 13.64 -19.61
CA ILE A 166 12.23 12.93 -20.06
C ILE A 166 10.98 13.74 -19.70
N ALA A 167 10.84 14.19 -18.46
CA ALA A 167 9.71 14.99 -18.01
C ALA A 167 9.54 16.27 -18.84
N ASN A 168 10.63 17.00 -19.08
CA ASN A 168 10.62 18.21 -19.91
C ASN A 168 10.23 17.92 -21.36
N THR A 169 10.75 16.84 -21.94
CA THR A 169 10.45 16.44 -23.33
C THR A 169 8.97 16.13 -23.52
N PHE A 170 8.34 15.47 -22.54
CA PHE A 170 6.93 15.09 -22.57
C PHE A 170 5.99 16.11 -21.89
N GLY A 171 6.51 17.25 -21.41
CA GLY A 171 5.73 18.26 -20.71
C GLY A 171 5.11 17.78 -19.40
N LEU A 172 5.69 16.75 -18.76
CA LEU A 172 5.19 16.19 -17.52
C LEU A 172 5.59 17.08 -16.35
N GLN A 173 4.59 17.51 -15.58
CA GLN A 173 4.78 18.31 -14.38
C GLN A 173 4.47 17.48 -13.14
N PRO A 174 5.15 17.70 -12.01
CA PRO A 174 4.83 16.99 -10.79
C PRO A 174 3.38 17.28 -10.39
N ASN A 175 2.60 16.23 -10.18
CA ASN A 175 1.20 16.31 -9.77
C ASN A 175 0.96 15.68 -8.38
N VAL A 176 2.04 15.19 -7.75
CA VAL A 176 2.05 14.60 -6.43
C VAL A 176 3.28 15.08 -5.64
N ARG A 177 3.36 14.78 -4.34
CA ARG A 177 4.49 15.22 -3.50
C ARG A 177 5.82 14.62 -3.98
N GLY A 178 6.92 15.26 -3.58
CA GLY A 178 8.26 14.71 -3.81
C GLY A 178 8.76 14.80 -5.25
N ARG A 179 8.22 15.73 -6.07
CA ARG A 179 8.67 15.97 -7.45
C ARG A 179 8.46 14.75 -8.36
N HIS A 180 7.27 14.17 -8.28
CA HIS A 180 6.87 13.01 -9.07
C HIS A 180 5.61 13.31 -9.89
N PHE A 181 5.54 12.65 -11.03
CA PHE A 181 4.32 12.47 -11.79
C PHE A 181 3.75 11.08 -11.49
N ASP A 182 2.47 11.02 -11.17
CA ASP A 182 1.71 9.78 -11.00
C ASP A 182 0.33 9.94 -11.64
N THR A 183 0.00 9.10 -12.62
CA THR A 183 -1.32 9.10 -13.26
C THR A 183 -2.47 8.92 -12.26
N ALA A 184 -2.22 8.25 -11.12
CA ALA A 184 -3.21 8.03 -10.07
C ALA A 184 -3.51 9.28 -9.23
N SER A 185 -2.59 10.24 -9.16
CA SER A 185 -2.63 11.39 -8.22
C SER A 185 -2.72 11.00 -6.73
N TYR A 186 -2.78 11.98 -5.81
CA TYR A 186 -2.96 11.76 -4.36
C TYR A 186 -4.36 12.12 -3.85
N ASN A 187 -5.36 12.03 -4.73
CA ASN A 187 -6.73 12.44 -4.43
C ASN A 187 -7.56 11.35 -3.72
N VAL A 188 -7.00 10.15 -3.55
CA VAL A 188 -7.69 8.99 -2.95
C VAL A 188 -6.99 8.62 -1.65
N VAL A 189 -7.74 8.62 -0.55
CA VAL A 189 -7.26 8.20 0.77
C VAL A 189 -6.77 6.75 0.71
N GLY A 190 -5.65 6.46 1.39
CA GLY A 190 -5.05 5.13 1.41
C GLY A 190 -4.21 4.78 0.18
N TYR A 191 -4.24 5.59 -0.89
CA TYR A 191 -3.32 5.40 -2.01
C TYR A 191 -1.88 5.71 -1.57
N ALA A 192 -0.96 4.79 -1.85
CA ALA A 192 0.42 4.94 -1.42
C ALA A 192 1.11 6.10 -2.15
N ASN A 193 1.67 7.02 -1.37
CA ASN A 193 2.52 8.06 -1.90
C ASN A 193 3.88 7.46 -2.28
N ILE A 194 4.25 7.58 -3.55
CA ILE A 194 5.60 7.21 -4.01
C ILE A 194 6.63 8.04 -3.25
N GLY A 195 7.63 7.37 -2.68
CA GLY A 195 8.79 8.04 -2.09
C GLY A 195 9.54 8.85 -3.14
N HIS A 196 10.33 9.82 -2.70
CA HIS A 196 11.22 10.56 -3.58
C HIS A 196 12.65 10.04 -3.46
N PHE A 197 13.49 10.39 -4.43
CA PHE A 197 14.92 10.16 -4.29
C PHE A 197 15.42 10.91 -3.07
N THR A 198 16.09 10.17 -2.19
CA THR A 198 16.79 10.70 -1.03
C THR A 198 17.84 11.69 -1.49
N THR A 199 17.75 12.92 -0.98
CA THR A 199 18.74 13.96 -1.26
C THR A 199 19.92 13.83 -0.29
N GLN A 200 21.03 14.51 -0.62
CA GLN A 200 22.16 14.60 0.30
C GLN A 200 21.76 15.23 1.64
N ALA A 201 20.86 16.23 1.62
CA ALA A 201 20.31 16.83 2.84
C ALA A 201 19.49 15.83 3.67
N ASP A 202 18.72 14.94 3.04
CA ASP A 202 17.99 13.89 3.76
C ASP A 202 18.95 12.88 4.41
N ILE A 203 20.05 12.54 3.74
CA ILE A 203 21.10 11.66 4.29
C ILE A 203 21.77 12.32 5.50
N GLU A 204 22.12 13.60 5.37
CA GLU A 204 22.76 14.37 6.45
C GLU A 204 21.84 14.53 7.65
N ALA A 205 20.57 14.88 7.43
CA ALA A 205 19.56 14.95 8.47
C ALA A 205 19.37 13.59 9.15
N GLY A 206 19.25 12.50 8.39
CA GLY A 206 19.14 11.15 8.94
C GLY A 206 20.35 10.76 9.80
N ASN A 207 21.56 11.08 9.34
CA ASN A 207 22.79 10.86 10.11
C ASN A 207 22.83 11.71 11.39
N GLN A 208 22.40 12.97 11.33
CA GLN A 208 22.30 13.85 12.50
C GLN A 208 21.35 13.26 13.56
N ILE A 209 20.18 12.78 13.16
CA ILE A 209 19.23 12.10 14.06
C ILE A 209 19.90 10.89 14.72
N VAL A 210 20.62 10.07 13.95
CA VAL A 210 21.33 8.89 14.48
C VAL A 210 22.42 9.27 15.48
N GLU A 211 23.21 10.31 15.21
CA GLU A 211 24.25 10.78 16.13
C GLU A 211 23.65 11.35 17.44
N LEU A 212 22.53 12.06 17.37
CA LEU A 212 21.81 12.54 18.57
C LEU A 212 21.35 11.37 19.44
N ILE A 213 20.84 10.29 18.82
CA ILE A 213 20.45 9.08 19.54
C ILE A 213 21.66 8.40 20.18
N ARG A 214 22.82 8.35 19.49
CA ARG A 214 24.07 7.78 20.03
C ARG A 214 24.61 8.57 21.22
N ALA A 215 24.53 9.90 21.15
CA ALA A 215 25.00 10.79 22.20
C ALA A 215 24.08 10.84 23.43
N THR A 216 22.83 10.36 23.32
CA THR A 216 21.86 10.40 24.41
C THR A 216 22.16 9.35 25.47
N ASP A 217 22.42 9.80 26.70
CA ASP A 217 22.62 8.92 27.86
C ASP A 217 21.28 8.48 28.47
N GLY A 218 20.71 7.42 27.90
CA GLY A 218 19.52 6.76 28.43
C GLY A 218 18.63 6.12 27.35
N PRO A 219 17.46 5.59 27.75
CA PRO A 219 16.50 5.01 26.82
C PRO A 219 16.01 6.02 25.78
N VAL A 220 15.85 5.59 24.54
CA VAL A 220 15.32 6.40 23.44
C VAL A 220 14.11 5.72 22.83
N ILE A 221 13.02 6.47 22.71
CA ILE A 221 11.81 6.04 22.01
C ILE A 221 11.69 6.85 20.73
N SER A 222 11.45 6.19 19.60
CA SER A 222 11.27 6.85 18.30
C SER A 222 10.11 6.23 17.54
N GLU A 223 9.35 7.07 16.83
CA GLU A 223 8.34 6.60 15.88
C GLU A 223 8.92 5.78 14.74
N ASP A 224 10.05 6.21 14.21
CA ASP A 224 10.76 5.50 13.15
C ASP A 224 11.90 4.69 13.77
N ALA A 225 11.63 3.43 14.10
CA ALA A 225 12.59 2.51 14.73
C ALA A 225 13.91 2.34 13.94
N GLY A 226 13.91 2.67 12.64
CA GLY A 226 15.09 2.65 11.79
C GLY A 226 16.25 3.49 12.33
N PHE A 227 15.97 4.66 12.94
CA PHE A 227 17.03 5.48 13.54
C PHE A 227 17.66 4.83 14.75
N VAL A 228 16.84 4.23 15.62
CA VAL A 228 17.29 3.54 16.83
C VAL A 228 18.14 2.31 16.47
N LEU A 229 17.73 1.56 15.44
CA LEU A 229 18.51 0.45 14.89
C LEU A 229 19.84 0.91 14.31
N ALA A 230 19.85 1.96 13.49
CA ALA A 230 21.07 2.52 12.90
C ALA A 230 22.04 3.09 13.95
N ALA A 231 21.51 3.60 15.06
CA ALA A 231 22.28 4.02 16.22
C ALA A 231 22.85 2.85 17.05
N GLY A 232 22.47 1.60 16.77
CA GLY A 232 22.89 0.43 17.52
C GLY A 232 22.24 0.34 18.91
N ARG A 233 21.08 0.97 19.09
CA ARG A 233 20.35 1.03 20.37
C ARG A 233 19.20 0.03 20.37
N ARG A 234 18.71 -0.33 21.56
CA ARG A 234 17.54 -1.20 21.72
C ARG A 234 16.28 -0.45 21.26
N VAL A 235 15.51 -1.07 20.37
CA VAL A 235 14.15 -0.61 20.04
C VAL A 235 13.23 -0.95 21.21
N ILE A 236 12.56 0.06 21.75
CA ILE A 236 11.66 -0.10 22.92
C ILE A 236 10.26 -0.51 22.47
N THR A 237 9.75 0.05 21.37
CA THR A 237 8.38 -0.20 20.92
C THR A 237 8.15 0.11 19.44
N ASN A 238 6.96 -0.25 18.92
CA ASN A 238 6.43 0.11 17.61
C ASN A 238 5.15 0.95 17.79
N PRO A 239 5.19 2.27 17.53
CA PRO A 239 4.11 3.17 17.94
C PRO A 239 2.78 2.92 17.21
N THR A 240 2.82 2.78 15.88
CA THR A 240 1.61 2.51 15.08
C THR A 240 0.91 1.23 15.53
N GLN A 241 1.70 0.20 15.84
CA GLN A 241 1.18 -1.07 16.33
C GLN A 241 0.53 -0.92 17.71
N LEU A 242 1.18 -0.21 18.64
CA LEU A 242 0.60 0.07 19.95
C LEU A 242 -0.69 0.88 19.86
N ARG A 243 -0.72 1.91 19.00
CA ARG A 243 -1.91 2.72 18.79
C ARG A 243 -3.07 1.88 18.27
N ASN A 244 -2.81 0.99 17.32
CA ASN A 244 -3.81 0.07 16.79
C ASN A 244 -4.37 -0.88 17.86
N LEU A 245 -3.49 -1.46 18.70
CA LEU A 245 -3.93 -2.27 19.84
C LEU A 245 -4.75 -1.45 20.85
N SER A 246 -4.31 -0.22 21.15
CA SER A 246 -5.02 0.71 22.05
C SER A 246 -6.41 1.08 21.51
N LEU A 247 -6.55 1.35 20.21
CA LEU A 247 -7.82 1.68 19.58
C LEU A 247 -8.83 0.52 19.60
N ASN A 248 -8.33 -0.72 19.61
CA ASN A 248 -9.15 -1.93 19.63
C ASN A 248 -9.27 -2.52 21.04
N ASN A 249 -8.78 -1.82 22.06
CA ASN A 249 -8.83 -2.22 23.46
C ASN A 249 -10.24 -1.96 24.02
N THR A 250 -10.86 -2.94 24.67
CA THR A 250 -12.16 -2.78 25.35
C THR A 250 -12.11 -3.39 26.75
N ASP A 251 -13.02 -2.97 27.63
CA ASP A 251 -13.12 -3.51 29.00
C ASP A 251 -13.38 -5.03 29.00
N GLU A 252 -14.13 -5.53 28.01
CA GLU A 252 -14.45 -6.95 27.85
C GLU A 252 -13.31 -7.76 27.20
N ASN A 253 -12.41 -7.10 26.47
CA ASN A 253 -11.30 -7.74 25.78
C ASN A 253 -10.05 -6.83 25.80
N PRO A 254 -9.33 -6.76 26.95
CA PRO A 254 -8.10 -6.00 27.05
C PRO A 254 -6.98 -6.69 26.27
N ILE A 255 -6.55 -6.06 25.18
CA ILE A 255 -5.50 -6.53 24.27
C ILE A 255 -4.23 -5.66 24.33
N TRP A 256 -4.29 -4.52 25.02
CA TRP A 256 -3.16 -3.63 25.27
C TRP A 256 -3.12 -3.20 26.74
N ASP A 257 -1.94 -3.34 27.34
CA ASP A 257 -1.58 -2.77 28.63
C ASP A 257 -0.42 -1.78 28.41
N GLY A 258 -0.71 -0.51 28.61
CA GLY A 258 0.24 0.60 28.47
C GLY A 258 0.88 1.07 29.78
N THR A 259 0.49 0.51 30.93
CA THR A 259 0.79 1.08 32.24
C THR A 259 2.28 1.26 32.45
N GLU A 260 3.11 0.26 32.15
CA GLU A 260 4.56 0.36 32.34
C GLU A 260 5.20 1.38 31.41
N LEU A 261 4.77 1.42 30.15
CA LEU A 261 5.31 2.37 29.17
C LEU A 261 4.99 3.81 29.55
N ILE A 262 3.76 4.06 29.99
CA ILE A 262 3.32 5.38 30.45
C ILE A 262 4.08 5.77 31.72
N ARG A 263 4.20 4.84 32.67
CA ARG A 263 4.96 5.04 33.92
C ARG A 263 6.43 5.38 33.65
N MET A 264 7.07 4.80 32.63
CA MET A 264 8.43 5.18 32.23
C MET A 264 8.52 6.64 31.77
N VAL A 265 7.51 7.12 31.05
CA VAL A 265 7.43 8.53 30.60
C VAL A 265 7.17 9.44 31.79
N GLU A 266 6.15 9.17 32.60
CA GLU A 266 5.80 9.97 33.80
C GLU A 266 6.98 10.11 34.77
N ASN A 267 7.75 9.04 34.97
CA ASN A 267 8.94 9.07 35.83
C ASN A 267 10.19 9.61 35.14
N LYS A 268 10.04 10.26 33.97
CA LYS A 268 11.14 10.86 33.20
C LYS A 268 12.31 9.89 32.90
N GLN A 269 12.02 8.59 32.76
CA GLN A 269 13.05 7.55 32.56
C GLN A 269 13.53 7.44 31.12
N VAL A 270 12.81 8.05 30.17
CA VAL A 270 13.20 8.08 28.75
C VAL A 270 14.00 9.35 28.52
N ALA A 271 15.23 9.23 28.04
CA ALA A 271 16.11 10.38 27.87
C ALA A 271 15.79 11.20 26.61
N LEU A 272 15.19 10.55 25.60
CA LEU A 272 14.78 11.20 24.36
C LEU A 272 13.57 10.50 23.72
N ILE A 273 12.57 11.29 23.33
CA ILE A 273 11.39 10.82 22.59
C ILE A 273 11.36 11.56 21.24
N ILE A 274 11.33 10.80 20.14
CA ILE A 274 11.32 11.36 18.78
C ILE A 274 9.95 11.10 18.14
N LEU A 275 9.20 12.17 17.89
CA LEU A 275 7.86 12.14 17.29
C LEU A 275 7.88 12.75 15.88
N ARG A 276 7.13 12.16 14.94
CA ARG A 276 6.95 12.67 13.57
C ARG A 276 5.48 12.96 13.26
N ALA A 277 4.60 12.02 13.55
CA ALA A 277 3.16 12.07 13.27
C ALA A 277 2.29 11.77 14.51
N SER A 278 2.90 11.53 15.66
CA SER A 278 2.22 11.22 16.93
C SER A 278 1.34 9.96 16.82
N PHE A 279 1.87 8.90 16.24
CA PHE A 279 1.20 7.60 16.07
C PHE A 279 1.25 6.71 17.31
N PHE A 280 1.46 7.26 18.49
CA PHE A 280 1.32 6.56 19.76
C PHE A 280 -0.14 6.53 20.26
N PRO A 281 -0.47 5.64 21.22
CA PRO A 281 -1.71 5.74 22.00
C PRO A 281 -1.88 7.11 22.67
N THR A 282 -3.10 7.63 22.74
CA THR A 282 -3.40 8.94 23.35
C THR A 282 -2.84 9.10 24.77
N PRO A 283 -3.01 8.13 25.70
CA PRO A 283 -2.49 8.28 27.07
C PRO A 283 -0.96 8.41 27.13
N PHE A 284 -0.24 7.79 26.20
CA PHE A 284 1.21 7.97 26.10
C PHE A 284 1.57 9.39 25.65
N LEU A 285 0.86 9.92 24.65
CA LEU A 285 1.09 11.28 24.16
C LEU A 285 0.78 12.34 25.22
N GLU A 286 -0.28 12.14 26.01
CA GLU A 286 -0.62 13.00 27.15
C GLU A 286 0.51 13.00 28.19
N ALA A 287 1.01 11.84 28.58
CA ALA A 287 2.14 11.74 29.51
C ALA A 287 3.42 12.41 28.97
N VAL A 288 3.67 12.34 27.66
CA VAL A 288 4.79 13.06 27.02
C VAL A 288 4.59 14.58 27.12
N LEU A 289 3.40 15.09 26.80
CA LEU A 289 3.09 16.52 26.86
C LEU A 289 3.23 17.09 28.28
N GLU A 290 2.89 16.30 29.30
CA GLU A 290 2.98 16.71 30.70
C GLU A 290 4.42 16.73 31.24
N ASN A 291 5.25 15.77 30.84
CA ASN A 291 6.55 15.52 31.48
C ASN A 291 7.77 15.90 30.63
N TYR A 292 7.58 16.20 29.34
CA TYR A 292 8.65 16.49 28.38
C TYR A 292 8.38 17.82 27.69
N THR A 293 9.43 18.44 27.15
CA THR A 293 9.35 19.63 26.32
C THR A 293 10.03 19.40 24.97
N PRO A 294 9.49 19.98 23.88
CA PRO A 294 10.16 19.95 22.59
C PRO A 294 11.45 20.78 22.68
N ASP A 295 12.57 20.19 22.29
CA ASP A 295 13.91 20.77 22.34
C ASP A 295 14.35 21.24 20.95
N GLU A 296 14.33 20.32 19.99
CA GLU A 296 14.75 20.57 18.61
C GLU A 296 13.83 19.86 17.59
N ALA A 297 13.91 20.30 16.34
CA ALA A 297 13.22 19.67 15.23
C ALA A 297 14.15 19.55 14.02
N ILE A 298 14.17 18.38 13.39
CA ILE A 298 14.95 18.10 12.17
C ILE A 298 13.99 17.79 11.04
N GLU A 299 14.11 18.50 9.92
CA GLU A 299 13.39 18.19 8.69
C GLU A 299 14.14 17.14 7.89
N MET A 300 13.43 16.09 7.47
CA MET A 300 13.97 15.04 6.61
C MET A 300 12.85 14.47 5.76
N ASN A 301 13.08 14.38 4.45
CA ASN A 301 12.18 13.70 3.50
C ASN A 301 10.75 14.28 3.52
N GLY A 302 10.62 15.60 3.73
CA GLY A 302 9.34 16.31 3.82
C GLY A 302 8.56 16.09 5.11
N PHE A 303 9.20 15.53 6.15
CA PHE A 303 8.64 15.38 7.48
C PHE A 303 9.47 16.16 8.50
N THR A 304 8.82 16.59 9.58
CA THR A 304 9.47 17.21 10.73
C THR A 304 9.54 16.19 11.86
N TYR A 305 10.74 15.89 12.33
CA TYR A 305 11.00 15.04 13.48
C TYR A 305 11.24 15.92 14.70
N GLN A 306 10.37 15.83 15.70
CA GLN A 306 10.43 16.60 16.94
C GLN A 306 11.10 15.77 18.04
N PHE A 307 12.03 16.40 18.75
CA PHE A 307 12.81 15.80 19.81
C PHE A 307 12.30 16.32 21.15
N TRP A 308 11.84 15.42 21.99
CA TRP A 308 11.25 15.72 23.29
C TRP A 308 12.16 15.21 24.39
N ARG A 309 12.53 16.10 25.31
CA ARG A 309 13.40 15.80 26.45
C ARG A 309 12.67 16.00 27.77
N PRO A 310 13.04 15.26 28.83
CA PRO A 310 12.44 15.45 30.14
C PRO A 310 12.52 16.91 30.59
N GLN A 311 11.43 17.42 31.14
CA GLN A 311 11.45 18.72 31.79
C GLN A 311 12.43 18.71 32.97
N PRO A 312 13.15 19.81 33.23
CA PRO A 312 13.89 19.96 34.49
C PRO A 312 12.97 19.75 35.69
N ASP A 313 13.52 19.28 36.81
CA ASP A 313 12.80 19.20 38.08
C ASP A 313 12.65 20.58 38.74
#